data_AF-A0A965XA66-F1
#
_entry.id   AF-A0A965XA66-F1
#
_cell.length_a   1.000
_cell.length_b   1.000
_cell.length_c   1.000
_cell.angle_alpha   90.00
_cell.angle_beta   90.00
_cell.angle_gamma   90.00
#
_symmetry.space_group_name_H-M   'P 1'
#
loop_
_entity.id
_entity.type
_entity.pdbx_description
1 polymer ?
#
loop_
_entity_poly.entity_id
_entity_poly.type
_entity_poly.pdbx_seq_one_letter_code
_entity_poly.pdbx_strand_id
1 'polypeptide(L)'
;MNKTTESQTLKTGFIRFKEKTDKGYLFSYFEFTKFDDDELWKQVAKYISRVGDRSELYKVGKPDNDEIADYNFPLEANKIIDEIKERIEKLKKIGVNEIMLNSLLLPKAEVSRITITKDFRILLNDYGNKEIFLTPLPKAVFILFLKHPDGIMFKHLSDYREELMMIYSKITPKSELQDIVESINDVVDPTKNSINEKCSRIKEAFLKEFDEALAKNYFITGERATHKKIIIDRNLVVFE
;
A
#
# COMPACT_ATOMS: atom_id res chain seq x y z
N MET A 1 -50.41 -10.06 -18.22
CA MET A 1 -49.17 -10.56 -18.84
C MET A 1 -48.71 -11.76 -18.02
N ASN A 2 -49.04 -12.95 -18.49
CA ASN A 2 -48.72 -14.22 -17.82
C ASN A 2 -47.21 -14.47 -17.96
N LYS A 3 -46.49 -14.53 -16.84
CA LYS A 3 -45.14 -15.09 -16.83
C LYS A 3 -45.30 -16.61 -16.87
N THR A 4 -45.06 -17.15 -18.06
CA THR A 4 -44.88 -18.58 -18.32
C THR A 4 -43.72 -19.07 -17.46
N THR A 5 -44.02 -19.86 -16.43
CA THR A 5 -43.01 -20.56 -15.64
C THR A 5 -42.38 -21.60 -16.57
N GLU A 6 -41.17 -21.34 -17.04
CA GLU A 6 -40.36 -22.36 -17.71
C GLU A 6 -40.22 -23.54 -16.74
N SER A 7 -40.85 -24.65 -17.09
CA SER A 7 -40.71 -25.93 -16.41
C SER A 7 -39.24 -26.34 -16.54
N GLN A 8 -38.46 -26.10 -15.47
CA GLN A 8 -37.14 -26.70 -15.34
C GLN A 8 -37.36 -28.21 -15.40
N THR A 9 -36.90 -28.81 -16.50
CA THR A 9 -36.85 -30.25 -16.66
C THR A 9 -35.83 -30.78 -15.67
N LEU A 10 -36.29 -31.03 -14.44
CA LEU A 10 -35.59 -31.86 -13.48
C LEU A 10 -35.20 -33.15 -14.20
N LYS A 11 -33.96 -33.63 -14.05
CA LYS A 11 -33.51 -34.91 -14.61
C LYS A 11 -33.26 -35.95 -13.51
N THR A 12 -32.83 -35.49 -12.35
CA THR A 12 -32.46 -36.30 -11.18
C THR A 12 -32.75 -35.49 -9.92
N GLY A 13 -32.89 -36.16 -8.76
CA GLY A 13 -33.20 -35.45 -7.52
C GLY A 13 -32.88 -36.25 -6.25
N PHE A 14 -32.86 -35.54 -5.13
CA PHE A 14 -32.72 -36.16 -3.81
C PHE A 14 -34.10 -36.41 -3.20
N ILE A 15 -34.34 -37.65 -2.78
CA ILE A 15 -35.53 -38.00 -1.99
C ILE A 15 -35.21 -37.77 -0.52
N ARG A 16 -35.88 -36.79 0.10
CA ARG A 16 -35.78 -36.52 1.53
C ARG A 16 -36.70 -37.44 2.31
N PHE A 17 -36.14 -38.16 3.27
CA PHE A 17 -36.93 -38.94 4.22
C PHE A 17 -37.37 -38.07 5.40
N LYS A 18 -38.58 -38.31 5.90
CA LYS A 18 -39.21 -37.48 6.95
C LYS A 18 -38.64 -37.77 8.34
N GLU A 19 -37.98 -38.91 8.54
CA GLU A 19 -37.27 -39.22 9.78
C GLU A 19 -36.18 -38.18 10.05
N LYS A 20 -36.41 -37.38 11.08
CA LYS A 20 -35.39 -36.50 11.66
C LYS A 20 -34.53 -37.35 12.58
N THR A 21 -33.23 -37.40 12.31
CA THR A 21 -32.27 -37.84 13.32
C THR A 21 -31.72 -36.62 14.06
N ASP A 22 -31.24 -36.79 15.29
CA ASP A 22 -30.71 -35.70 16.14
C ASP A 22 -29.56 -34.89 15.51
N LYS A 23 -29.00 -35.34 14.37
CA LYS A 23 -27.88 -34.67 13.69
C LYS A 23 -28.06 -34.44 12.18
N GLY A 24 -29.27 -34.50 11.62
CA GLY A 24 -29.50 -34.14 10.20
C GLY A 24 -30.62 -34.89 9.46
N TYR A 25 -30.75 -34.58 8.17
CA TYR A 25 -31.70 -35.19 7.24
C TYR A 25 -31.07 -36.37 6.49
N LEU A 26 -31.87 -37.40 6.23
CA LEU A 26 -31.50 -38.55 5.41
C LEU A 26 -32.02 -38.37 3.99
N PHE A 27 -31.17 -38.67 3.02
CA PHE A 27 -31.52 -38.62 1.61
C PHE A 27 -31.03 -39.86 0.87
N SER A 28 -31.69 -40.16 -0.24
CA SER A 28 -31.15 -41.07 -1.25
C SER A 28 -31.20 -40.43 -2.63
N TYR A 29 -30.22 -40.78 -3.45
CA TYR A 29 -30.15 -40.33 -4.83
C TYR A 29 -31.04 -41.21 -5.70
N PHE A 30 -31.92 -40.57 -6.47
CA PHE A 30 -32.80 -41.28 -7.38
C PHE A 30 -32.92 -40.53 -8.72
N GLU A 31 -32.71 -41.27 -9.80
CA GLU A 31 -32.88 -40.77 -11.17
C GLU A 31 -34.33 -40.99 -11.62
N PHE A 32 -35.03 -39.89 -11.92
CA PHE A 32 -36.42 -39.92 -12.35
C PHE A 32 -36.48 -40.01 -13.87
N THR A 33 -37.36 -40.87 -14.38
CA THR A 33 -37.52 -41.08 -15.82
C THR A 33 -38.65 -40.26 -16.43
N LYS A 34 -39.63 -39.84 -15.62
CA LYS A 34 -40.79 -39.02 -16.01
C LYS A 34 -41.19 -38.08 -14.88
N PHE A 35 -41.70 -36.90 -15.22
CA PHE A 35 -41.95 -35.78 -14.29
C PHE A 35 -43.42 -35.33 -14.25
N ASP A 36 -44.34 -36.21 -14.64
CA ASP A 36 -45.78 -36.04 -14.43
C ASP A 36 -46.14 -36.42 -12.99
N ASP A 37 -46.99 -35.64 -12.30
CA ASP A 37 -47.22 -35.76 -10.85
C ASP A 37 -47.68 -37.16 -10.42
N ASP A 38 -48.59 -37.78 -11.17
CA ASP A 38 -49.09 -39.14 -10.88
C ASP A 38 -48.01 -40.20 -11.12
N GLU A 39 -47.12 -39.97 -12.08
CA GLU A 39 -46.04 -40.89 -12.44
C GLU A 39 -44.81 -40.74 -11.53
N LEU A 40 -44.58 -39.55 -10.97
CA LEU A 40 -43.55 -39.30 -9.96
C LEU A 40 -43.80 -40.13 -8.71
N TRP A 41 -45.02 -40.09 -8.17
CA TRP A 41 -45.37 -40.86 -6.97
C TRP A 41 -45.28 -42.37 -7.18
N LYS A 42 -45.65 -42.87 -8.37
CA LYS A 42 -45.48 -44.29 -8.73
C LYS A 42 -44.00 -44.69 -8.79
N GLN A 43 -43.15 -43.85 -9.37
CA GLN A 43 -41.70 -44.09 -9.42
C GLN A 43 -41.09 -44.09 -8.01
N VAL A 44 -41.47 -43.15 -7.15
CA VAL A 44 -41.03 -43.09 -5.74
C VAL A 44 -41.50 -44.31 -4.96
N ALA A 45 -42.77 -44.69 -5.05
CA ALA A 45 -43.32 -45.85 -4.35
C ALA A 45 -42.63 -47.16 -4.78
N LYS A 46 -42.33 -47.31 -6.08
CA LYS A 46 -41.59 -48.46 -6.63
C LYS A 46 -40.14 -48.49 -6.17
N TYR A 47 -39.49 -47.33 -6.06
CA TYR A 47 -38.14 -47.23 -5.53
C TYR A 47 -38.10 -47.63 -4.05
N ILE A 48 -38.99 -47.09 -3.23
CA ILE A 48 -39.08 -47.39 -1.79
C ILE A 48 -39.33 -48.88 -1.56
N SER A 49 -40.25 -49.50 -2.32
CA SER A 49 -40.54 -50.94 -2.18
C SER A 49 -39.38 -51.84 -2.59
N ARG A 50 -38.54 -51.40 -3.54
CA ARG A 50 -37.35 -52.12 -3.99
C ARG A 50 -36.20 -52.02 -2.99
N VAL A 51 -36.05 -50.88 -2.33
CA VAL A 51 -34.90 -50.56 -1.50
C VAL A 51 -35.00 -51.18 -0.11
N GLY A 52 -36.21 -51.30 0.45
CA GLY A 52 -36.42 -51.88 1.79
C GLY A 52 -35.51 -51.27 2.87
N ASP A 53 -35.22 -52.04 3.92
CA ASP A 53 -34.40 -51.62 5.08
C ASP A 53 -32.87 -51.63 4.81
N ARG A 54 -32.44 -51.77 3.55
CA ARG A 54 -31.03 -51.99 3.15
C ARG A 54 -30.46 -50.90 2.23
N SER A 55 -30.98 -49.68 2.26
CA SER A 55 -30.38 -48.55 1.53
C SER A 55 -29.11 -48.03 2.20
N GLU A 56 -28.11 -47.70 1.39
CA GLU A 56 -27.12 -46.70 1.76
C GLU A 56 -27.81 -45.34 1.85
N LEU A 57 -28.06 -44.89 3.08
CA LEU A 57 -28.65 -43.59 3.36
C LEU A 57 -27.53 -42.58 3.59
N TYR A 58 -27.60 -41.46 2.89
CA TYR A 58 -26.63 -40.38 3.01
C TYR A 58 -27.17 -39.34 3.99
N LYS A 59 -26.29 -38.88 4.88
CA LYS A 59 -26.59 -37.84 5.86
C LYS A 59 -25.62 -36.68 5.67
N VAL A 60 -26.15 -35.47 5.67
CA VAL A 60 -25.30 -34.27 5.80
C VAL A 60 -24.91 -34.13 7.27
N GLY A 61 -23.68 -34.55 7.61
CA GLY A 61 -23.06 -34.30 8.90
C GLY A 61 -22.42 -32.90 8.95
N LYS A 62 -22.27 -32.33 10.15
CA LYS A 62 -21.32 -31.22 10.32
C LYS A 62 -19.90 -31.79 10.13
N PRO A 63 -19.00 -31.13 9.37
CA PRO A 63 -17.62 -31.59 9.25
C PRO A 63 -16.96 -31.65 10.63
N ASP A 64 -16.02 -32.58 10.83
CA ASP A 64 -15.24 -32.67 12.05
C ASP A 64 -14.36 -31.42 12.21
N ASN A 65 -14.27 -30.89 13.44
CA ASN A 65 -13.66 -29.59 13.73
C ASN A 65 -12.22 -29.44 13.21
N ASP A 66 -11.48 -30.54 13.10
CA ASP A 66 -10.07 -30.53 12.69
C ASP A 66 -9.90 -30.31 11.16
N GLU A 67 -10.90 -30.64 10.34
CA GLU A 67 -10.90 -30.35 8.89
C GLU A 67 -11.41 -28.94 8.56
N ILE A 68 -12.05 -28.26 9.52
CA ILE A 68 -12.60 -26.91 9.33
C ILE A 68 -11.51 -25.85 9.31
N ALA A 69 -10.40 -26.05 10.02
CA ALA A 69 -9.32 -25.07 10.12
C ALA A 69 -8.70 -24.76 8.75
N ASP A 70 -8.41 -25.79 7.95
CA ASP A 70 -7.83 -25.64 6.61
C ASP A 70 -8.81 -25.04 5.58
N TYR A 71 -10.11 -25.27 5.74
CA TYR A 71 -11.15 -24.71 4.85
C TYR A 71 -11.63 -23.30 5.28
N ASN A 72 -11.60 -22.95 6.57
CA ASN A 72 -11.96 -21.62 7.06
C ASN A 72 -10.80 -20.62 6.98
N PHE A 73 -9.55 -21.08 7.03
CA PHE A 73 -8.40 -20.18 6.96
C PHE A 73 -8.40 -19.29 5.70
N PRO A 74 -8.69 -19.78 4.48
CA PRO A 74 -8.81 -18.93 3.30
C PRO A 74 -9.97 -17.94 3.39
N LEU A 75 -11.09 -18.33 3.99
CA LEU A 75 -12.28 -17.47 4.15
C LEU A 75 -12.03 -16.35 5.14
N GLU A 76 -11.38 -16.64 6.26
CA GLU A 76 -10.99 -15.66 7.28
C GLU A 76 -9.90 -14.72 6.76
N ALA A 77 -8.88 -15.27 6.08
CA ALA A 77 -7.84 -14.47 5.45
C ALA A 77 -8.41 -13.52 4.40
N ASN A 78 -9.34 -13.99 3.54
CA ASN A 78 -9.99 -13.14 2.55
C ASN A 78 -10.84 -12.03 3.19
N LYS A 79 -11.56 -12.31 4.28
CA LYS A 79 -12.29 -11.28 5.03
C LYS A 79 -11.35 -10.21 5.58
N ILE A 80 -10.21 -10.61 6.15
CA ILE A 80 -9.20 -9.69 6.65
C ILE A 80 -8.60 -8.87 5.51
N ILE A 81 -8.31 -9.50 4.35
CA ILE A 81 -7.80 -8.82 3.16
C ILE A 81 -8.81 -7.76 2.67
N ASP A 82 -10.10 -8.09 2.62
CA ASP A 82 -11.12 -7.15 2.19
C ASP A 82 -11.29 -5.99 3.18
N GLU A 83 -11.20 -6.25 4.48
CA GLU A 83 -11.18 -5.20 5.51
C GLU A 83 -9.95 -4.29 5.36
N ILE A 84 -8.77 -4.86 5.13
CA ILE A 84 -7.53 -4.09 4.88
C ILE A 84 -7.69 -3.22 3.64
N LYS A 85 -8.22 -3.76 2.53
CA LYS A 85 -8.50 -2.98 1.31
C LYS A 85 -9.44 -1.81 1.59
N GLU A 86 -10.54 -2.05 2.32
CA GLU A 86 -11.50 -0.99 2.67
C GLU A 86 -10.83 0.12 3.51
N ARG A 87 -10.00 -0.27 4.50
CA ARG A 87 -9.26 0.69 5.33
C ARG A 87 -8.22 1.46 4.53
N ILE A 88 -7.48 0.81 3.62
CA ILE A 88 -6.53 1.46 2.70
C ILE A 88 -7.24 2.51 1.84
N GLU A 89 -8.40 2.18 1.27
CA GLU A 89 -9.17 3.13 0.46
C GLU A 89 -9.67 4.33 1.28
N LYS A 90 -10.07 4.11 2.53
CA LYS A 90 -10.40 5.21 3.45
C LYS A 90 -9.19 6.11 3.72
N LEU A 91 -8.01 5.53 3.96
CA LEU A 91 -6.78 6.29 4.21
C LEU A 91 -6.36 7.11 2.97
N LYS A 92 -6.46 6.53 1.76
CA LYS A 92 -6.23 7.26 0.50
C LYS A 92 -7.17 8.47 0.36
N LYS A 93 -8.46 8.32 0.72
CA LYS A 93 -9.43 9.43 0.72
C LYS A 93 -9.12 10.53 1.74
N ILE A 94 -8.49 10.18 2.85
CA ILE A 94 -8.04 11.12 3.89
C ILE A 94 -6.76 11.87 3.45
N GLY A 95 -6.11 11.42 2.37
CA GLY A 95 -4.90 12.04 1.82
C GLY A 95 -3.60 11.37 2.26
N VAL A 96 -3.68 10.17 2.84
CA VAL A 96 -2.49 9.35 3.13
C VAL A 96 -1.90 8.86 1.80
N ASN A 97 -0.61 9.13 1.58
CA ASN A 97 0.09 8.74 0.36
C ASN A 97 0.43 7.23 0.35
N GLU A 98 0.75 6.69 -0.82
CA GLU A 98 1.03 5.25 -0.99
C GLU A 98 2.27 4.77 -0.24
N ILE A 99 3.24 5.64 0.02
CA ILE A 99 4.49 5.26 0.66
C ILE A 99 4.29 5.06 2.16
N MET A 100 3.48 5.93 2.78
CA MET A 100 3.05 5.77 4.16
C MET A 100 2.20 4.51 4.35
N LEU A 101 1.39 4.14 3.36
CA LEU A 101 0.68 2.86 3.39
C LEU A 101 1.65 1.67 3.28
N ASN A 102 2.65 1.76 2.40
CA ASN A 102 3.67 0.73 2.26
C ASN A 102 4.53 0.59 3.54
N SER A 103 4.76 1.69 4.27
CA SER A 103 5.53 1.67 5.51
C SER A 103 4.85 0.88 6.64
N LEU A 104 3.51 0.74 6.61
CA LEU A 104 2.74 -0.08 7.54
C LEU A 104 2.90 -1.59 7.28
N LEU A 105 3.24 -1.97 6.04
CA LEU A 105 3.46 -3.36 5.63
C LEU A 105 4.91 -3.81 5.87
N LEU A 106 5.83 -2.86 6.02
CA LEU A 106 7.24 -3.14 6.30
C LEU A 106 7.48 -3.17 7.82
N PRO A 107 8.31 -4.09 8.33
CA PRO A 107 8.68 -4.11 9.75
C PRO A 107 9.42 -2.82 10.09
N LYS A 108 8.79 -1.91 10.85
CA LYS A 108 9.31 -0.60 11.31
C LYS A 108 10.00 0.19 10.19
N ALA A 109 9.30 1.13 9.57
CA ALA A 109 9.84 2.08 8.58
C ALA A 109 11.28 2.56 8.91
N GLU A 110 12.28 1.88 8.36
CA GLU A 110 13.69 2.24 8.51
C GLU A 110 14.02 3.39 7.58
N VAL A 111 15.08 4.13 7.90
CA VAL A 111 15.57 5.23 7.06
C VAL A 111 16.11 4.63 5.76
N SER A 112 15.46 4.94 4.64
CA SER A 112 15.89 4.53 3.30
C SER A 112 17.22 5.18 2.93
N ARG A 113 18.02 4.43 2.19
CA ARG A 113 19.16 4.95 1.43
C ARG A 113 18.70 6.01 0.43
N ILE A 114 19.48 7.08 0.33
CA ILE A 114 19.33 8.14 -0.67
C ILE A 114 20.41 7.98 -1.73
N THR A 115 20.00 7.95 -2.99
CA THR A 115 20.91 8.08 -4.13
C THR A 115 20.69 9.43 -4.81
N ILE A 116 21.77 10.20 -4.96
CA ILE A 116 21.84 11.38 -5.82
C ILE A 116 22.43 10.95 -7.15
N THR A 117 21.59 10.89 -8.17
CA THR A 117 21.99 10.46 -9.51
C THR A 117 22.83 11.52 -10.22
N LYS A 118 23.48 11.15 -11.33
CA LYS A 118 24.29 12.07 -12.16
C LYS A 118 23.52 13.27 -12.70
N ASP A 119 22.22 13.13 -12.90
CA ASP A 119 21.28 14.19 -13.30
C ASP A 119 20.59 14.87 -12.12
N PHE A 120 21.13 14.69 -10.91
CA PHE A 120 20.66 15.32 -9.66
C PHE A 120 19.21 14.94 -9.29
N ARG A 121 18.77 13.72 -9.60
CA ARG A 121 17.55 13.16 -9.02
C ARG A 121 17.83 12.64 -7.63
N ILE A 122 16.83 12.70 -6.76
CA ILE A 122 16.92 12.27 -5.36
C ILE A 122 16.05 11.03 -5.24
N LEU A 123 16.67 9.86 -5.18
CA LEU A 123 15.98 8.58 -5.16
C LEU A 123 16.09 7.94 -3.77
N LEU A 124 14.97 7.40 -3.28
CA LEU A 124 14.91 6.61 -2.05
C LEU A 124 14.82 5.13 -2.40
N ASN A 125 15.96 4.45 -2.31
CA ASN A 125 16.14 3.11 -2.87
C ASN A 125 15.26 2.06 -2.17
N ASP A 126 15.09 2.18 -0.85
CA ASP A 126 14.36 1.20 -0.05
C ASP A 126 12.82 1.40 -0.12
N TYR A 127 12.37 2.47 -0.77
CA TYR A 127 10.95 2.70 -1.11
C TYR A 127 10.68 2.53 -2.61
N GLY A 128 11.32 1.55 -3.24
CA GLY A 128 11.13 1.26 -4.66
C GLY A 128 11.70 2.34 -5.58
N ASN A 129 12.86 2.92 -5.21
CA ASN A 129 13.52 4.02 -5.92
C ASN A 129 12.61 5.26 -6.09
N LYS A 130 11.82 5.58 -5.06
CA LYS A 130 10.92 6.74 -5.10
C LYS A 130 11.72 8.02 -5.30
N GLU A 131 11.34 8.81 -6.30
CA GLU A 131 11.94 10.11 -6.55
C GLU A 131 11.29 11.22 -5.72
N ILE A 132 12.12 12.06 -5.08
CA ILE A 132 11.70 13.27 -4.38
C ILE A 132 11.99 14.49 -5.25
N PHE A 133 10.91 15.13 -5.69
CA PHE A 133 10.99 16.28 -6.57
C PHE A 133 11.24 17.57 -5.77
N LEU A 134 12.37 18.22 -6.06
CA LEU A 134 12.71 19.55 -5.59
C LEU A 134 12.91 20.50 -6.77
N THR A 135 12.47 21.74 -6.60
CA THR A 135 12.83 22.80 -7.55
C THR A 135 14.35 23.04 -7.53
N PRO A 136 14.94 23.58 -8.60
CA PRO A 136 16.40 23.58 -8.77
C PRO A 136 17.21 24.19 -7.61
N LEU A 137 16.75 25.31 -7.05
CA LEU A 137 17.48 26.00 -5.98
C LEU A 137 17.37 25.29 -4.61
N PRO A 138 16.17 24.88 -4.14
CA PRO A 138 16.06 23.96 -3.00
C PRO A 138 16.86 22.67 -3.17
N LYS A 139 16.92 22.11 -4.38
CA LYS A 139 17.72 20.92 -4.68
C LYS A 139 19.22 21.18 -4.49
N ALA A 140 19.73 22.30 -4.97
CA ALA A 140 21.13 22.69 -4.76
C ALA A 140 21.47 22.84 -3.27
N VAL A 141 20.59 23.51 -2.52
CA VAL A 141 20.72 23.65 -1.06
C VAL A 141 20.72 22.29 -0.38
N PHE A 142 19.77 21.42 -0.72
CA PHE A 142 19.70 20.06 -0.17
C PHE A 142 21.00 19.28 -0.38
N ILE A 143 21.54 19.30 -1.60
CA ILE A 143 22.80 18.61 -1.94
C ILE A 143 23.99 19.19 -1.18
N LEU A 144 24.06 20.52 -1.01
CA LEU A 144 25.08 21.16 -0.19
C LEU A 144 25.03 20.60 1.24
N PHE A 145 23.86 20.59 1.89
CA PHE A 145 23.75 20.06 3.26
C PHE A 145 23.96 18.55 3.37
N LEU A 146 23.75 17.76 2.31
CA LEU A 146 24.14 16.35 2.28
C LEU A 146 25.66 16.18 2.30
N LYS A 147 26.39 17.02 1.55
CA LYS A 147 27.86 17.00 1.51
C LYS A 147 28.53 17.45 2.82
N HIS A 148 27.81 18.19 3.66
CA HIS A 148 28.30 18.72 4.93
C HIS A 148 27.64 18.02 6.13
N PRO A 149 28.13 16.84 6.57
CA PRO A 149 27.55 16.06 7.67
C PRO A 149 27.54 16.79 9.03
N ASP A 150 28.55 17.62 9.29
CA ASP A 150 28.64 18.44 10.51
C ASP A 150 27.58 19.56 10.52
N GLY A 151 27.00 19.84 9.36
CA GLY A 151 26.03 20.90 9.15
C GLY A 151 26.67 22.26 8.94
N ILE A 152 25.82 23.22 8.56
CA ILE A 152 26.23 24.59 8.27
C ILE A 152 25.40 25.52 9.14
N MET A 153 26.06 26.45 9.83
CA MET A 153 25.37 27.58 10.46
C MET A 153 25.00 28.59 9.37
N PHE A 154 23.74 29.05 9.32
CA PHE A 154 23.31 29.99 8.28
C PHE A 154 24.12 31.29 8.23
N LYS A 155 24.63 31.77 9.37
CA LYS A 155 25.54 32.94 9.42
C LYS A 155 26.88 32.74 8.68
N HIS A 156 27.28 31.49 8.45
CA HIS A 156 28.49 31.10 7.73
C HIS A 156 28.17 30.54 6.33
N LEU A 157 26.92 30.65 5.87
CA LEU A 157 26.53 30.12 4.57
C LEU A 157 27.21 30.88 3.40
N SER A 158 27.62 32.12 3.63
CA SER A 158 28.47 32.90 2.72
C SER A 158 29.77 32.19 2.35
N ASP A 159 30.33 31.43 3.29
CA ASP A 159 31.61 30.75 3.12
C ASP A 159 31.47 29.56 2.13
N TYR A 160 30.24 29.08 1.94
CA TYR A 160 29.89 28.00 1.00
C TYR A 160 29.26 28.52 -0.31
N ARG A 161 29.30 29.84 -0.54
CA ARG A 161 28.67 30.48 -1.71
C ARG A 161 29.17 29.89 -3.03
N GLU A 162 30.49 29.74 -3.18
CA GLU A 162 31.09 29.21 -4.41
C GLU A 162 30.67 27.76 -4.65
N GLU A 163 30.65 26.94 -3.60
CA GLU A 163 30.20 25.54 -3.69
C GLU A 163 28.73 25.44 -4.09
N LEU A 164 27.86 26.24 -3.45
CA LEU A 164 26.45 26.28 -3.76
C LEU A 164 26.20 26.73 -5.21
N MET A 165 26.97 27.73 -5.68
CA MET A 165 26.92 28.19 -7.06
C MET A 165 27.33 27.08 -8.04
N MET A 166 28.43 26.37 -7.77
CA MET A 166 28.86 25.24 -8.60
C MET A 166 27.80 24.13 -8.68
N ILE A 167 27.15 23.80 -7.57
CA ILE A 167 26.08 22.79 -7.54
C ILE A 167 24.89 23.30 -8.35
N TYR A 168 24.44 24.54 -8.11
CA TYR A 168 23.26 25.10 -8.76
C TYR A 168 23.44 25.25 -10.27
N SER A 169 24.59 25.73 -10.73
CA SER A 169 24.91 25.85 -12.17
C SER A 169 24.86 24.49 -12.89
N LYS A 170 25.25 23.39 -12.23
CA LYS A 170 25.15 22.04 -12.81
C LYS A 170 23.71 21.55 -12.92
N ILE A 171 22.83 21.97 -12.02
CA ILE A 171 21.40 21.62 -12.05
C ILE A 171 20.64 22.44 -13.10
N THR A 172 21.04 23.71 -13.34
CA THR A 172 20.39 24.63 -14.28
C THR A 172 21.32 25.11 -15.39
N PRO A 173 21.75 24.24 -16.32
CA PRO A 173 22.74 24.60 -17.34
C PRO A 173 22.26 25.61 -18.39
N LYS A 174 20.94 25.86 -18.47
CA LYS A 174 20.33 26.79 -19.44
C LYS A 174 20.00 28.17 -18.84
N SER A 175 20.29 28.39 -17.56
CA SER A 175 19.98 29.66 -16.90
C SER A 175 21.09 30.67 -17.14
N GLU A 176 20.71 31.94 -17.25
CA GLU A 176 21.67 33.04 -17.35
C GLU A 176 22.53 33.12 -16.09
N LEU A 177 23.83 33.40 -16.27
CA LEU A 177 24.77 33.46 -15.16
C LEU A 177 24.37 34.52 -14.13
N GLN A 178 23.75 35.62 -14.57
CA GLN A 178 23.32 36.70 -13.69
C GLN A 178 22.18 36.26 -12.76
N ASP A 179 21.18 35.54 -13.27
CA ASP A 179 20.08 34.98 -12.48
C ASP A 179 20.58 33.96 -11.45
N ILE A 180 21.59 33.17 -11.84
CA ILE A 180 22.26 32.21 -10.94
C ILE A 180 22.93 32.99 -9.79
N VAL A 181 23.74 33.99 -10.11
CA VAL A 181 24.48 34.78 -9.13
C VAL A 181 23.53 35.48 -8.16
N GLU A 182 22.45 36.09 -8.66
CA GLU A 182 21.45 36.76 -7.83
C GLU A 182 20.74 35.77 -6.90
N SER A 183 20.29 34.64 -7.45
CA SER A 183 19.65 33.57 -6.67
C SER A 183 20.53 33.05 -5.54
N ILE A 184 21.84 32.88 -5.80
CA ILE A 184 22.80 32.41 -4.80
C ILE A 184 23.07 33.49 -3.76
N ASN A 185 23.31 34.73 -4.17
CA ASN A 185 23.50 35.86 -3.26
C ASN A 185 22.32 35.96 -2.30
N ASP A 186 21.10 35.79 -2.80
CA ASP A 186 19.89 35.83 -2.00
C ASP A 186 19.79 34.73 -0.96
N VAL A 187 20.27 33.53 -1.29
CA VAL A 187 20.27 32.38 -0.38
C VAL A 187 21.33 32.52 0.71
N VAL A 188 22.52 33.02 0.37
CA VAL A 188 23.64 33.14 1.33
C VAL A 188 23.58 34.43 2.17
N ASP A 189 22.73 35.39 1.80
CA ASP A 189 22.54 36.63 2.55
C ASP A 189 21.79 36.37 3.86
N PRO A 190 22.43 36.60 5.03
CA PRO A 190 21.81 36.37 6.34
C PRO A 190 20.67 37.34 6.65
N THR A 191 20.56 38.45 5.91
CA THR A 191 19.46 39.42 6.06
C THR A 191 18.19 39.00 5.31
N LYS A 192 18.31 38.06 4.36
CA LYS A 192 17.20 37.55 3.56
C LYS A 192 16.65 36.24 4.14
N ASN A 193 15.35 36.01 3.93
CA ASN A 193 14.68 34.79 4.38
C ASN A 193 14.81 33.61 3.39
N SER A 194 15.55 33.80 2.28
CA SER A 194 15.58 32.88 1.14
C SER A 194 16.03 31.46 1.56
N ILE A 195 17.05 31.32 2.40
CA ILE A 195 17.50 30.01 2.90
C ILE A 195 16.41 29.28 3.70
N ASN A 196 15.67 29.99 4.56
CA ASN A 196 14.58 29.40 5.34
C ASN A 196 13.45 28.93 4.41
N GLU A 197 13.10 29.71 3.39
CA GLU A 197 12.13 29.30 2.37
C GLU A 197 12.56 28.04 1.64
N LYS A 198 13.86 27.90 1.29
CA LYS A 198 14.35 26.70 0.62
C LYS A 198 14.29 25.50 1.56
N CYS A 199 14.64 25.67 2.83
CA CYS A 199 14.51 24.63 3.85
C CYS A 199 13.05 24.20 4.04
N SER A 200 12.10 25.14 4.07
CA SER A 200 10.67 24.84 4.13
C SER A 200 10.20 24.05 2.92
N ARG A 201 10.59 24.45 1.70
CA ARG A 201 10.23 23.68 0.48
C ARG A 201 10.82 22.28 0.46
N ILE A 202 12.04 22.11 0.98
CA ILE A 202 12.64 20.77 1.16
C ILE A 202 11.79 19.97 2.15
N LYS A 203 11.48 20.55 3.32
CA LYS A 203 10.65 19.90 4.35
C LYS A 203 9.30 19.47 3.79
N GLU A 204 8.61 20.35 3.07
CA GLU A 204 7.32 20.09 2.42
C GLU A 204 7.39 18.94 1.42
N ALA A 205 8.43 18.88 0.58
CA ALA A 205 8.60 17.82 -0.40
C ALA A 205 8.71 16.42 0.24
N PHE A 206 9.43 16.33 1.38
CA PHE A 206 9.51 15.07 2.13
C PHE A 206 8.23 14.79 2.93
N LEU A 207 7.61 15.79 3.58
CA LEU A 207 6.37 15.60 4.33
C LEU A 207 5.17 15.22 3.45
N LYS A 208 5.20 15.58 2.17
CA LYS A 208 4.18 15.15 1.21
C LYS A 208 4.22 13.64 0.98
N GLU A 209 5.40 13.05 1.05
CA GLU A 209 5.65 11.64 0.74
C GLU A 209 5.82 10.78 2.02
N PHE A 210 6.09 11.39 3.17
CA PHE A 210 6.37 10.68 4.43
C PHE A 210 5.79 11.39 5.66
N ASP A 211 5.52 10.62 6.71
CA ASP A 211 5.25 11.16 8.04
C ASP A 211 6.43 11.97 8.59
N GLU A 212 6.13 12.91 9.49
CA GLU A 212 7.15 13.76 10.11
C GLU A 212 8.23 12.95 10.85
N ALA A 213 7.86 11.82 11.45
CA ALA A 213 8.79 10.94 12.15
C ALA A 213 9.90 10.37 11.23
N LEU A 214 9.58 10.13 9.96
CA LEU A 214 10.52 9.62 8.97
C LEU A 214 11.17 10.76 8.17
N ALA A 215 10.37 11.75 7.76
CA ALA A 215 10.80 12.91 6.99
C ALA A 215 11.93 13.69 7.68
N LYS A 216 11.93 13.77 9.01
CA LYS A 216 12.97 14.47 9.80
C LYS A 216 14.40 14.00 9.54
N ASN A 217 14.56 12.78 9.04
CA ASN A 217 15.87 12.23 8.71
C ASN A 217 16.43 12.84 7.41
N TYR A 218 15.56 13.34 6.53
CA TYR A 218 15.91 13.77 5.20
C TYR A 218 15.92 15.28 5.01
N PHE A 219 15.17 16.09 5.76
CA PHE A 219 15.23 17.55 5.61
C PHE A 219 16.23 18.22 6.56
N ILE A 220 16.59 19.46 6.23
CA ILE A 220 17.54 20.27 7.00
C ILE A 220 16.89 20.72 8.30
N THR A 221 17.47 20.34 9.44
CA THR A 221 16.96 20.66 10.78
C THR A 221 18.07 21.08 11.73
N GLY A 222 17.69 21.71 12.84
CA GLY A 222 18.59 22.18 13.90
C GLY A 222 17.94 23.28 14.72
N GLU A 223 18.49 23.55 15.91
CA GLU A 223 18.00 24.59 16.82
C GLU A 223 18.37 26.00 16.34
N ARG A 224 17.83 27.03 16.99
CA ARG A 224 18.16 28.43 16.67
C ARG A 224 19.65 28.67 16.95
N ALA A 225 20.31 29.34 16.01
CA ALA A 225 21.73 29.69 16.07
C ALA A 225 22.73 28.51 16.14
N THR A 226 22.29 27.27 15.89
CA THR A 226 23.18 26.10 15.78
C THR A 226 23.43 25.70 14.33
N HIS A 227 24.36 24.76 14.14
CA HIS A 227 24.55 24.08 12.85
C HIS A 227 23.24 23.42 12.42
N LYS A 228 22.87 23.63 11.16
CA LYS A 228 21.74 22.96 10.52
C LYS A 228 22.27 21.79 9.70
N LYS A 229 21.64 20.63 9.80
CA LYS A 229 22.09 19.43 9.09
C LYS A 229 20.93 18.54 8.69
N ILE A 230 21.22 17.63 7.76
CA ILE A 230 20.35 16.50 7.43
C ILE A 230 20.83 15.30 8.24
N ILE A 231 19.94 14.73 9.06
CA ILE A 231 20.26 13.75 10.11
C ILE A 231 20.71 12.40 9.55
N ILE A 232 20.27 12.02 8.34
CA ILE A 232 20.57 10.72 7.72
C ILE A 232 22.04 10.31 7.86
N ASP A 233 22.28 9.05 8.21
CA ASP A 233 23.62 8.46 8.21
C ASP A 233 24.23 8.58 6.80
N ARG A 234 25.47 9.06 6.71
CA ARG A 234 26.18 9.23 5.44
C ARG A 234 26.52 7.89 4.78
N ASN A 235 26.53 6.79 5.51
CA ASN A 235 26.61 5.44 4.92
C ASN A 235 25.38 5.09 4.07
N LEU A 236 24.25 5.76 4.31
CA LEU A 236 23.02 5.60 3.55
C LEU A 236 22.90 6.62 2.40
N VAL A 237 23.92 7.44 2.16
CA VAL A 237 23.93 8.45 1.09
C VAL A 237 24.93 8.04 0.01
N VAL A 238 24.45 7.89 -1.21
CA VAL A 238 25.25 7.53 -2.39
C VAL A 238 25.18 8.65 -3.41
N PHE A 239 26.33 9.05 -3.96
CA PHE A 239 26.43 9.97 -5.10
C PHE A 239 26.97 9.20 -6.30
N GLU A 240 26.27 9.27 -7.45
CA GLU A 240 26.67 8.63 -8.72
C GLU A 240 27.64 9.44 -9.58
#